data_AF-A0A8C9JW35-F1
#
_entry.id   AF-A0A8C9JW35-F1
#
_cell.length_a   1.000
_cell.length_b   1.000
_cell.length_c   1.000
_cell.angle_alpha   90.00
_cell.angle_beta   90.00
_cell.angle_gamma   90.00
#
_symmetry.space_group_name_H-M   'P 1'
#
loop_
_entity.id
_entity.type
_entity.pdbx_description
1 polymer ?
#
loop_
_entity_poly.entity_id
_entity_poly.type
_entity_poly.pdbx_seq_one_letter_code
_entity_poly.pdbx_strand_id
1 'polypeptide(L)' 'VLLWRQNSGWVFVNPSLGVSDYWALGTDFRDHAVIFTQLEFKDEAFSTELYSRTELASQEAVRLFTGWSRGLGFLSQQ' A
#
# COMPACT_ATOMS: atom_id res chain seq x y z
N VAL A 1 -17.97 4.84 -3.22
CA VAL A 1 -16.91 4.03 -2.60
C VAL A 1 -17.54 3.14 -1.55
N LEU A 2 -17.30 1.83 -1.61
CA LEU A 2 -17.77 0.88 -0.60
C LEU A 2 -16.54 0.19 0.02
N LEU A 3 -16.49 0.15 1.35
CA LEU A 3 -15.44 -0.49 2.12
C LEU A 3 -16.00 -1.78 2.72
N TRP A 4 -15.40 -2.92 2.36
CA TRP A 4 -15.82 -4.22 2.85
C TRP A 4 -14.67 -4.87 3.60
N ARG A 5 -14.98 -5.58 4.69
CA ARG A 5 -14.00 -6.43 5.36
C ARG A 5 -14.12 -7.83 4.79
N GLN A 6 -13.08 -8.34 4.15
CA GLN A 6 -12.98 -9.75 3.74
C GLN A 6 -11.79 -10.39 4.45
N ASN A 7 -12.02 -11.50 5.13
CA ASN A 7 -10.98 -12.26 5.85
C ASN A 7 -10.17 -11.35 6.80
N SER A 8 -8.84 -11.38 6.68
CA SER A 8 -7.88 -10.58 7.46
C SER A 8 -7.64 -9.17 6.90
N GLY A 9 -8.29 -8.78 5.80
CA GLY A 9 -8.02 -7.53 5.08
C GLY A 9 -9.23 -6.62 4.88
N TRP A 10 -8.95 -5.44 4.35
CA TRP A 10 -9.96 -4.49 3.87
C TRP A 10 -9.93 -4.47 2.34
N VAL A 11 -11.10 -4.60 1.73
CA VAL A 11 -11.26 -4.56 0.28
C VAL A 11 -11.94 -3.24 -0.08
N PHE A 12 -11.32 -2.51 -1.00
CA PHE A 12 -11.86 -1.27 -1.52
C PHE A 12 -12.37 -1.49 -2.93
N VAL A 13 -13.68 -1.23 -3.12
CA VAL A 13 -14.30 -1.33 -4.43
C VAL A 13 -14.49 0.08 -4.99
N ASN A 14 -13.75 0.38 -6.05
CA ASN A 14 -13.94 1.58 -6.84
C ASN A 14 -14.65 1.20 -8.16
N PRO A 15 -15.92 1.57 -8.37
CA PRO A 15 -16.66 1.21 -9.58
C PRO A 15 -15.96 1.62 -10.90
N SER A 16 -15.09 2.62 -10.86
CA SER A 16 -14.35 3.11 -12.03
C SER A 16 -12.98 2.46 -12.23
N LEU A 17 -12.40 1.85 -11.19
CA LEU A 17 -11.04 1.27 -11.20
C LEU A 17 -10.99 -0.23 -10.90
N GLY A 18 -12.14 -0.85 -10.61
CA GLY A 18 -12.24 -2.25 -10.20
C GLY A 18 -12.11 -2.46 -8.69
N VAL A 19 -11.86 -3.70 -8.30
CA VAL A 19 -11.54 -4.07 -6.92
C VAL A 19 -10.03 -4.04 -6.76
N SER A 20 -9.58 -3.37 -5.71
CA SER A 20 -8.19 -3.42 -5.33
C SER A 20 -8.07 -3.84 -3.87
N ASP A 21 -7.21 -4.83 -3.65
CA ASP A 21 -6.83 -5.29 -2.33
C ASP A 21 -5.79 -4.33 -1.77
N TYR A 22 -6.06 -3.83 -0.57
CA TYR A 22 -5.17 -2.95 0.17
C TYR A 22 -4.78 -3.61 1.48
N TRP A 23 -3.47 -3.76 1.71
CA TRP A 23 -2.93 -4.24 2.98
C TRP A 23 -2.02 -3.18 3.60
N ALA A 24 -2.31 -2.81 4.85
CA ALA A 24 -1.41 -1.98 5.63
C ALA A 24 -0.22 -2.83 6.09
N LEU A 25 0.95 -2.59 5.50
CA LEU A 25 2.20 -3.28 5.83
C LEU A 25 2.87 -2.70 7.08
N GLY A 26 2.66 -1.40 7.33
CA GLY A 26 3.15 -0.73 8.54
C GLY A 26 2.56 0.67 8.66
N THR A 27 2.15 1.05 9.87
CA THR A 27 1.70 2.42 10.17
C THR A 27 1.81 2.67 11.66
N ASP A 28 2.14 3.90 12.03
CA ASP A 28 2.09 4.39 13.41
C ASP A 28 0.80 5.20 13.70
N PHE A 29 -0.10 5.29 12.71
CA PHE A 29 -1.34 6.07 12.71
C PHE A 29 -1.17 7.58 12.96
N ARG A 30 0.06 8.08 13.00
CA ARG A 30 0.38 9.47 13.38
C ARG A 30 1.13 10.19 12.29
N ASP A 31 2.13 9.55 11.70
CA ASP A 31 3.04 10.13 10.73
C ASP A 31 2.86 9.49 9.34
N HIS A 32 2.79 8.15 9.28
CA HIS A 32 2.88 7.46 8.00
C HIS A 32 2.07 6.16 7.91
N ALA A 33 1.87 5.69 6.69
CA ALA A 33 1.43 4.34 6.39
C ALA A 33 2.13 3.82 5.13
N VAL A 34 2.59 2.57 5.18
CA VAL A 34 3.05 1.80 4.03
C VAL A 34 1.94 0.84 3.64
N ILE A 35 1.45 0.98 2.42
CA ILE A 35 0.31 0.24 1.90
C ILE A 35 0.79 -0.62 0.73
N PHE A 36 0.39 -1.89 0.73
CA PHE A 36 0.46 -2.74 -0.44
C PHE A 36 -0.86 -2.67 -1.20
N THR A 37 -0.78 -2.51 -2.51
CA THR A 37 -1.94 -2.48 -3.40
C THR A 37 -1.78 -3.57 -4.45
N GLN A 38 -2.81 -4.38 -4.65
CA GLN A 38 -2.91 -5.33 -5.76
C GLN A 38 -4.29 -5.22 -6.41
N LEU A 39 -4.31 -5.21 -7.73
CA LEU A 39 -5.55 -5.21 -8.50
C LEU A 39 -6.06 -6.66 -8.66
N GLU A 40 -7.38 -6.84 -8.65
CA GLU A 40 -8.04 -8.16 -8.62
C GLU A 40 -7.65 -9.09 -9.79
N PHE A 41 -7.16 -8.52 -10.89
CA PHE A 41 -6.61 -9.29 -11.99
C PHE A 41 -5.17 -9.69 -11.66
N LYS A 42 -4.98 -10.97 -11.32
CA LYS A 42 -3.71 -11.59 -10.90
C LYS A 42 -2.48 -11.38 -11.82
N ASP A 43 -2.66 -10.79 -13.00
CA ASP A 43 -1.60 -10.42 -13.94
C ASP A 43 -1.28 -8.90 -13.95
N GLU A 44 -1.97 -8.09 -13.16
CA GLU A 44 -1.74 -6.66 -13.03
C GLU A 44 -0.66 -6.33 -11.97
N ALA A 45 -0.02 -5.18 -12.16
CA ALA A 45 1.06 -4.71 -11.30
C ALA A 45 0.56 -4.51 -9.86
N PHE A 46 1.29 -5.07 -8.90
CA PHE A 46 1.18 -4.67 -7.50
C PHE A 46 2.04 -3.41 -7.27
N SER A 47 1.74 -2.66 -6.21
CA SER A 47 2.56 -1.53 -5.78
C SER A 47 2.77 -1.57 -4.27
N THR A 48 3.86 -0.96 -3.83
CA THR A 48 4.01 -0.50 -2.44
C THR A 48 3.94 1.01 -2.47
N GLU A 49 3.15 1.60 -1.60
CA GLU A 49 2.88 3.03 -1.54
C GLU A 49 3.21 3.56 -0.14
N LEU A 50 3.80 4.75 -0.07
CA LEU A 50 4.09 5.45 1.17
C LEU A 50 3.19 6.68 1.28
N TYR A 51 2.34 6.70 2.31
CA TYR A 51 1.52 7.84 2.69
C TYR A 51 2.15 8.54 3.88
N SER A 52 2.22 9.87 3.81
CA SER A 52 2.72 10.75 4.87
C SER A 52 1.66 11.77 5.25
N ARG A 53 1.55 12.13 6.53
CA ARG A 53 0.69 13.23 7.00
C ARG A 53 1.30 14.61 6.78
N THR A 54 2.59 14.67 6.47
CA THR A 54 3.33 15.88 6.10
C THR A 54 3.81 15.76 4.66
N GLU A 55 4.27 16.88 4.07
CA GLU A 55 4.81 16.91 2.72
C GLU A 55 6.05 15.99 2.54
N LEU A 56 6.86 15.83 3.59
CA LEU A 56 8.05 15.01 3.58
C LEU A 56 7.94 13.88 4.60
N ALA A 57 7.98 12.64 4.11
CA ALA A 57 7.97 11.47 4.96
C ALA A 57 9.20 11.44 5.89
N SER A 58 9.00 10.97 7.12
CA SER A 58 10.09 10.77 8.07
C SER A 58 11.10 9.73 7.57
N GLN A 59 12.33 9.79 8.08
CA GLN A 59 13.35 8.79 7.73
C GLN A 59 12.95 7.37 8.13
N GLU A 60 12.15 7.22 9.19
CA GLU A 60 11.61 5.93 9.60
C GLU A 60 10.61 5.40 8.57
N ALA A 61 9.68 6.25 8.12
CA ALA A 61 8.71 5.88 7.10
C ALA A 61 9.38 5.45 5.78
N VAL A 62 10.41 6.19 5.34
CA VAL A 62 11.21 5.85 4.14
C VAL A 62 11.96 4.53 4.32
N ARG A 63 12.52 4.28 5.51
CA ARG A 63 13.18 3.00 5.83
C ARG A 63 12.22 1.82 5.75
N LEU A 64 11.03 1.95 6.35
CA LEU A 64 10.01 0.91 6.32
C LEU A 64 9.52 0.64 4.90
N PHE A 65 9.22 1.70 4.15
CA PHE A 65 8.85 1.61 2.73
C PHE A 65 9.94 0.89 1.92
N THR A 66 11.20 1.31 2.04
CA THR A 66 12.32 0.69 1.30
C THR A 66 12.50 -0.79 1.66
N GLY A 67 12.33 -1.14 2.94
CA GLY A 67 12.39 -2.52 3.41
C GLY A 67 11.30 -3.39 2.79
N TRP A 68 10.06 -2.93 2.82
CA TRP A 68 8.92 -3.63 2.22
C TRP A 68 9.04 -3.75 0.71
N SER A 69 9.31 -2.66 0.00
CA SER A 69 9.46 -2.64 -1.46
C SER A 69 10.54 -3.63 -1.92
N ARG A 70 11.69 -3.67 -1.23
CA ARG A 70 12.75 -4.62 -1.54
C ARG A 70 12.34 -6.07 -1.24
N GLY A 71 11.72 -6.32 -0.09
CA GLY A 71 11.30 -7.66 0.33
C GLY A 71 10.23 -8.27 -0.56
N LEU A 72 9.38 -7.45 -1.17
CA LEU A 72 8.32 -7.85 -2.09
C LEU A 72 8.79 -7.95 -3.56
N GLY A 73 10.08 -7.74 -3.83
CA GLY A 73 10.65 -7.87 -5.17
C GLY A 73 10.47 -6.63 -6.06
N PHE A 74 10.06 -5.49 -5.50
CA PHE A 74 10.08 -4.22 -6.23
C PHE A 74 11.53 -3.72 -6.33
N LEU A 75 12.14 -3.90 -7.50
CA LEU A 75 13.36 -3.20 -7.85
C LEU A 75 12.95 -1.78 -8.23
N SER A 76 13.18 -0.79 -7.34
CA SER A 76 12.96 0.60 -7.68
C SER A 76 13.75 0.91 -8.96
N GLN A 77 13.07 1.21 -10.06
CA GLN A 77 13.74 1.85 -11.18
C GLN A 77 14.14 3.25 -10.71
N GLN A 78 15.45 3.48 -10.68
CA GLN A 78 16.07 4.77 -10.38
C GLN A 78 15.71 5.81 -11.44
#